data_AF-A0A0A9D7F6-F1
#
_entry.id   AF-A0A0A9D7F6-F1
#
_cell.length_a   1.000
_cell.length_b   1.000
_cell.length_c   1.000
_cell.angle_alpha   90.00
_cell.angle_beta   90.00
_cell.angle_gamma   90.00
#
_symmetry.space_group_name_H-M   'P 1'
#
loop_
_entity.id
_entity.type
_entity.pdbx_description
1 polymer ?
#
loop_
_entity_poly.entity_id
_entity_poly.type
_entity_poly.pdbx_seq_one_letter_code
_entity_poly.pdbx_strand_id
1 'polypeptide(L)'
;MRMTRTWDSTMSMIPKGGDTIWGDLDWSPEDGFECKAKKQKTNDSEVSKDVNGDNVEVQSDPVNYGRLISFGKDVAEAPPSEIEQIEFRDAVKGSTIAHSNTPCRDIWTEYQELGWGGIKAVADYKVYTASSIIDLLDFVAPRMMQRGSVHFSYGIADNLDDPKYEHYKYWSNPLETRLPHAPDMEIFSMYGVGIPTERAYVYKLAQQAECYIPFQIDASAEGGDENSCLKGGVYLANGDETVPVLSAGYMCAKGWRGKTRFNPSGSKTYVREYNHSPPSTLLEGRGTQSGAHVDIMGNFALIEDIIRIAAGATGEELGGDQVYSDIFKWSEKIKLKL
;
A
#
# COMPACT_ATOMS: atom_id res chain seq x y z
N MET A 1 -4.74 -20.37 -26.12
CA MET A 1 -3.93 -19.34 -25.43
C MET A 1 -3.42 -19.90 -24.10
N ARG A 2 -2.16 -20.33 -24.02
CA ARG A 2 -1.48 -20.72 -22.77
C ARG A 2 -0.41 -19.68 -22.35
N MET A 3 -0.36 -18.52 -23.02
CA MET A 3 0.82 -17.64 -23.06
C MET A 3 0.87 -16.53 -21.99
N THR A 4 -0.07 -16.50 -21.03
CA THR A 4 -0.09 -15.49 -19.95
C THR A 4 -0.60 -16.08 -18.63
N ARG A 5 -0.05 -17.25 -18.22
CA ARG A 5 -0.51 -17.97 -17.02
C ARG A 5 0.31 -17.71 -15.76
N THR A 6 1.43 -17.00 -15.86
CA THR A 6 2.26 -16.67 -14.70
C THR A 6 2.18 -15.18 -14.46
N TRP A 7 1.43 -14.80 -13.43
CA TRP A 7 1.38 -13.43 -12.91
C TRP A 7 2.54 -13.19 -11.95
N ASP A 8 3.71 -13.78 -12.20
CA ASP A 8 4.85 -13.71 -11.29
C ASP A 8 5.38 -12.27 -11.15
N SER A 9 5.01 -11.35 -12.06
CA SER A 9 5.27 -9.92 -11.93
C SER A 9 4.49 -9.25 -10.78
N THR A 10 3.38 -9.84 -10.31
CA THR A 10 2.63 -9.28 -9.16
C THR A 10 3.45 -9.33 -7.88
N MET A 11 4.44 -10.22 -7.82
CA MET A 11 5.44 -10.29 -6.75
C MET A 11 6.19 -8.97 -6.59
N SER A 12 6.39 -8.20 -7.68
CA SER A 12 7.02 -6.87 -7.60
C SER A 12 6.22 -5.85 -6.77
N MET A 13 4.90 -6.04 -6.64
CA MET A 13 3.96 -5.15 -5.96
C MET A 13 3.84 -5.45 -4.47
N ILE A 14 4.47 -6.52 -3.99
CA ILE A 14 4.46 -6.85 -2.56
C ILE A 14 5.20 -5.75 -1.78
N PRO A 15 4.63 -5.27 -0.67
CA PRO A 15 5.25 -4.29 0.24
C PRO A 15 6.68 -4.67 0.61
N LYS A 16 7.62 -3.73 0.41
CA LYS A 16 9.04 -3.88 0.78
C LYS A 16 9.29 -3.16 2.09
N GLY A 17 10.19 -3.70 2.92
CA GLY A 17 10.61 -3.11 4.18
C GLY A 17 9.88 -3.64 5.42
N GLY A 18 8.96 -4.59 5.25
CA GLY A 18 8.23 -5.22 6.35
C GLY A 18 7.59 -4.23 7.31
N ASP A 19 7.47 -4.64 8.57
CA ASP A 19 6.80 -3.85 9.60
C ASP A 19 7.53 -2.54 9.93
N THR A 20 8.83 -2.45 9.61
CA THR A 20 9.61 -1.21 9.81
C THR A 20 9.06 -0.06 8.98
N ILE A 21 8.62 -0.34 7.74
CA ILE A 21 8.07 0.68 6.85
C ILE A 21 6.56 0.79 6.98
N TRP A 22 5.86 -0.35 7.04
CA TRP A 22 4.40 -0.39 6.89
C TRP A 22 3.63 -0.42 8.20
N GLY A 23 4.32 -0.52 9.34
CA GLY A 23 3.69 -0.68 10.65
C GLY A 23 3.48 -2.14 11.03
N ASP A 24 3.11 -2.36 12.30
CA ASP A 24 2.80 -3.66 12.88
C ASP A 24 1.35 -3.71 13.41
N LEU A 25 1.08 -4.50 14.44
CA LEU A 25 -0.25 -4.62 15.04
C LEU A 25 -0.74 -3.34 15.73
N ASP A 26 0.18 -2.47 16.15
CA ASP A 26 -0.07 -1.42 17.14
C ASP A 26 0.21 -0.01 16.60
N TRP A 27 0.95 0.09 15.49
CA TRP A 27 1.28 1.38 14.88
C TRP A 27 1.36 1.30 13.37
N SER A 28 1.15 2.46 12.74
CA SER A 28 1.48 2.70 11.35
C SER A 28 1.95 4.15 11.12
N PRO A 29 2.74 4.43 10.07
CA PRO A 29 3.13 5.80 9.75
C PRO A 29 1.92 6.73 9.56
N GLU A 30 0.86 6.21 8.95
CA GLU A 30 -0.35 6.97 8.63
C GLU A 30 -1.31 7.15 9.82
N ASP A 31 -0.99 6.66 11.03
CA ASP A 31 -1.87 6.82 12.21
C ASP A 31 -2.27 8.28 12.42
N GLY A 32 -3.58 8.50 12.56
CA GLY A 32 -4.20 9.82 12.65
C GLY A 32 -4.57 10.44 11.29
N PHE A 33 -4.42 9.70 10.18
CA PHE A 33 -4.99 10.10 8.90
C PHE A 33 -6.52 10.02 8.92
N GLU A 34 -7.17 11.09 8.50
CA GLU A 34 -8.62 11.18 8.40
C GLU A 34 -9.06 11.06 6.93
N CYS A 35 -9.97 10.14 6.64
CA CYS A 35 -10.57 9.99 5.30
C CYS A 35 -11.66 11.04 5.05
N LYS A 36 -11.32 12.32 5.20
CA LYS A 36 -12.24 13.40 4.83
C LYS A 36 -12.35 13.49 3.32
N ALA A 37 -13.54 13.21 2.78
CA ALA A 37 -13.87 13.67 1.44
C ALA A 37 -13.81 15.20 1.46
N LYS A 38 -12.94 15.82 0.63
CA LYS A 38 -12.95 17.28 0.46
C LYS A 38 -14.35 17.67 0.00
N LYS A 39 -15.16 18.27 0.88
CA LYS A 39 -16.42 18.91 0.48
C LYS A 39 -16.08 19.92 -0.61
N GLN A 40 -16.65 19.73 -1.81
CA GLN A 40 -16.66 20.78 -2.81
C GLN A 40 -17.28 22.01 -2.15
N LYS A 41 -16.55 23.12 -2.10
CA LYS A 41 -17.15 24.42 -1.79
C LYS A 41 -18.10 24.74 -2.94
N THR A 42 -19.36 24.34 -2.83
CA THR A 42 -20.42 24.97 -3.61
C THR A 42 -20.53 26.40 -3.11
N ASN A 43 -20.14 27.36 -3.96
CA ASN A 43 -20.47 28.76 -3.76
C ASN A 43 -21.96 28.95 -4.04
N ASP A 44 -22.82 28.41 -3.18
CA ASP A 44 -24.21 28.86 -3.12
C ASP A 44 -24.32 29.79 -1.92
N SER A 45 -24.42 31.07 -2.25
CA SER A 45 -24.79 32.12 -1.32
C SER A 45 -26.22 31.90 -0.85
N GLU A 46 -26.42 31.08 0.17
CA GLU A 46 -27.62 31.09 0.98
C GLU A 46 -27.28 31.29 2.46
N VAL A 47 -27.61 32.50 2.92
CA VAL A 47 -27.60 32.90 4.32
C VAL A 47 -28.53 31.96 5.09
N SER A 48 -27.96 31.07 5.91
CA SER A 48 -28.72 30.40 6.97
C SER A 48 -27.95 30.46 8.29
N LYS A 49 -28.70 30.85 9.30
CA LYS A 49 -28.29 31.40 10.60
C LYS A 49 -27.42 30.47 11.43
N ASP A 50 -26.47 31.09 12.13
CA ASP A 50 -25.72 30.54 13.25
C ASP A 50 -26.63 29.76 14.22
N VAL A 51 -26.30 28.49 14.43
CA VAL A 51 -26.55 27.80 15.68
C VAL A 51 -25.20 27.28 16.16
N ASN A 52 -24.70 27.89 17.23
CA ASN A 52 -23.60 27.38 18.05
C ASN A 52 -23.97 25.96 18.50
N GLY A 53 -23.48 24.96 17.77
CA GLY A 53 -23.28 23.61 18.26
C GLY A 53 -21.78 23.42 18.38
N ASP A 54 -21.28 23.17 19.59
CA ASP A 54 -19.89 22.77 19.80
C ASP A 54 -19.53 21.67 18.79
N ASN A 55 -18.48 21.89 18.00
CA ASN A 55 -17.87 20.84 17.20
C ASN A 55 -17.31 19.81 18.19
N VAL A 56 -18.13 18.84 18.58
CA VAL A 56 -17.64 17.63 19.22
C VAL A 56 -16.80 16.94 18.15
N GLU A 57 -15.48 17.17 18.18
CA GLU A 57 -14.51 16.34 17.50
C GLU A 57 -14.66 14.93 18.07
N VAL A 58 -15.56 14.15 17.46
CA VAL A 58 -15.60 12.72 17.65
C VAL A 58 -14.31 12.23 17.00
N GLN A 59 -13.29 11.97 17.82
CA GLN A 59 -12.09 11.27 17.38
C GLN A 59 -12.55 9.95 16.77
N SER A 60 -12.44 9.81 15.45
CA SER A 60 -12.61 8.52 14.81
C SER A 60 -11.60 7.56 15.44
N ASP A 61 -12.05 6.37 15.82
CA ASP A 61 -11.17 5.37 16.41
C ASP A 61 -9.93 5.16 15.51
N PRO A 62 -8.72 5.06 16.10
CA PRO A 62 -7.50 4.96 15.34
C PRO A 62 -7.52 3.71 14.45
N VAL A 63 -7.30 3.91 13.14
CA VAL A 63 -7.24 2.83 12.16
C VAL A 63 -5.86 2.18 12.18
N ASN A 64 -5.80 0.86 12.40
CA ASN A 64 -4.55 0.10 12.47
C ASN A 64 -4.05 -0.31 11.06
N TYR A 65 -3.48 0.62 10.29
CA TYR A 65 -3.05 0.32 8.91
C TYR A 65 -1.89 -0.69 8.81
N GLY A 66 -1.13 -0.95 9.87
CA GLY A 66 -0.08 -1.98 9.87
C GLY A 66 -0.64 -3.41 9.71
N ARG A 67 -1.93 -3.59 9.98
CA ARG A 67 -2.68 -4.85 9.80
C ARG A 67 -3.17 -4.99 8.35
N LEU A 68 -2.27 -5.31 7.42
CA LEU A 68 -2.58 -5.41 5.99
C LEU A 68 -3.76 -6.32 5.66
N ILE A 69 -3.86 -7.47 6.35
CA ILE A 69 -5.00 -8.39 6.25
C ILE A 69 -5.47 -8.71 7.67
N SER A 70 -6.77 -8.56 7.92
CA SER A 70 -7.41 -8.97 9.18
C SER A 70 -8.61 -9.87 8.91
N PHE A 71 -8.68 -11.04 9.54
CA PHE A 71 -9.80 -11.97 9.44
C PHE A 71 -10.90 -11.61 10.43
N GLY A 72 -11.84 -10.76 9.99
CA GLY A 72 -12.93 -10.22 10.81
C GLY A 72 -12.75 -8.74 11.14
N LYS A 73 -13.84 -7.98 11.13
CA LYS A 73 -13.85 -6.55 11.47
C LYS A 73 -13.53 -6.34 12.96
N ASP A 74 -14.09 -7.19 13.82
CA ASP A 74 -13.81 -7.25 15.24
C ASP A 74 -12.31 -7.40 15.52
N VAL A 75 -11.63 -8.27 14.77
CA VAL A 75 -10.18 -8.45 14.86
C VAL A 75 -9.42 -7.22 14.35
N ALA A 76 -9.87 -6.60 13.26
CA ALA A 76 -9.23 -5.42 12.70
C ALA A 76 -9.23 -4.22 13.67
N GLU A 77 -10.30 -4.09 14.46
CA GLU A 77 -10.52 -3.00 15.43
C GLU A 77 -10.08 -3.36 16.85
N ALA A 78 -9.88 -4.64 17.17
CA ALA A 78 -9.51 -5.10 18.50
C ALA A 78 -8.16 -4.54 18.97
N PRO A 79 -8.01 -4.26 20.28
CA PRO A 79 -6.71 -4.03 20.89
C PRO A 79 -5.78 -5.24 20.64
N PRO A 80 -4.47 -5.02 20.42
CA PRO A 80 -3.51 -6.08 20.15
C PRO A 80 -3.49 -7.19 21.20
N SER A 81 -3.70 -6.84 22.48
CA SER A 81 -3.75 -7.77 23.60
C SER A 81 -4.92 -8.76 23.55
N GLU A 82 -5.96 -8.49 22.76
CA GLU A 82 -7.15 -9.33 22.61
C GLU A 82 -7.08 -10.23 21.37
N ILE A 83 -6.04 -10.09 20.55
CA ILE A 83 -5.86 -10.85 19.31
C ILE A 83 -5.04 -12.09 19.61
N GLU A 84 -5.71 -13.23 19.77
CA GLU A 84 -5.05 -14.53 19.87
C GLU A 84 -4.66 -15.04 18.49
N GLN A 85 -3.38 -14.96 18.15
CA GLN A 85 -2.83 -15.49 16.90
C GLN A 85 -2.34 -16.92 17.08
N ILE A 86 -2.79 -17.83 16.22
CA ILE A 86 -2.32 -19.22 16.17
C ILE A 86 -1.33 -19.38 15.02
N GLU A 87 -0.11 -19.82 15.31
CA GLU A 87 0.95 -20.03 14.32
C GLU A 87 0.54 -21.00 13.20
N PHE A 88 0.66 -20.55 11.95
CA PHE A 88 0.22 -21.31 10.77
C PHE A 88 1.37 -21.93 9.98
N ARG A 89 2.63 -21.50 10.18
CA ARG A 89 3.77 -21.86 9.32
C ARG A 89 4.03 -23.37 9.28
N ASP A 90 3.88 -24.03 10.43
CA ASP A 90 4.03 -25.49 10.57
C ASP A 90 2.70 -26.25 10.49
N ALA A 91 1.59 -25.58 10.16
CA ALA A 91 0.29 -26.20 10.12
C ALA A 91 0.20 -27.24 8.99
N VAL A 92 -0.33 -28.41 9.30
CA VAL A 92 -0.63 -29.43 8.29
C VAL A 92 -1.80 -28.93 7.45
N LYS A 93 -1.53 -28.60 6.18
CA LYS A 93 -2.55 -28.11 5.23
C LYS A 93 -3.76 -29.05 5.13
N GLY A 94 -3.55 -30.35 5.34
CA GLY A 94 -4.56 -31.38 5.21
C GLY A 94 -4.89 -31.67 3.74
N SER A 95 -5.63 -32.75 3.50
CA SER A 95 -6.14 -33.08 2.17
C SER A 95 -7.54 -32.50 1.97
N THR A 96 -7.82 -31.92 0.80
CA THR A 96 -9.19 -31.71 0.32
C THR A 96 -9.87 -33.07 0.26
N ILE A 97 -10.85 -33.31 1.13
CA ILE A 97 -11.62 -34.56 1.09
C ILE A 97 -12.35 -34.56 -0.25
N ALA A 98 -11.92 -35.42 -1.17
CA ALA A 98 -12.62 -35.69 -2.42
C ALA A 98 -13.97 -36.37 -2.10
N HIS A 99 -14.95 -35.58 -1.67
CA HIS A 99 -16.35 -35.97 -1.47
C HIS A 99 -17.30 -35.19 -2.38
N SER A 100 -16.88 -34.93 -3.62
CA SER A 100 -17.87 -34.73 -4.67
C SER A 100 -17.37 -35.34 -5.98
N ASN A 101 -18.25 -36.13 -6.61
CA ASN A 101 -18.12 -36.62 -7.98
C ASN A 101 -18.19 -35.48 -9.02
N THR A 102 -17.86 -34.26 -8.63
CA THR A 102 -17.88 -33.07 -9.47
C THR A 102 -16.43 -32.62 -9.60
N PRO A 103 -15.75 -32.89 -10.73
CA PRO A 103 -14.45 -32.28 -10.95
C PRO A 103 -14.66 -30.77 -10.89
N CYS A 104 -13.98 -30.05 -9.97
CA CYS A 104 -13.90 -28.60 -10.05
C CYS A 104 -13.39 -28.32 -11.48
N ARG A 105 -14.26 -27.82 -12.37
CA ARG A 105 -14.10 -27.94 -13.83
C ARG A 105 -12.99 -27.06 -14.43
N ASP A 106 -12.16 -26.46 -13.59
CA ASP A 106 -11.26 -25.37 -13.96
C ASP A 106 -9.84 -25.54 -13.42
N ILE A 107 -8.95 -24.77 -14.06
CA ILE A 107 -7.50 -24.72 -13.95
C ILE A 107 -6.98 -25.00 -12.53
N TRP A 108 -6.14 -26.03 -12.41
CA TRP A 108 -5.55 -26.40 -11.12
C TRP A 108 -4.52 -25.36 -10.66
N THR A 109 -4.69 -24.82 -9.46
CA THR A 109 -3.77 -23.86 -8.82
C THR A 109 -3.28 -24.40 -7.48
N GLU A 110 -2.17 -23.88 -6.96
CA GLU A 110 -1.58 -24.34 -5.70
C GLU A 110 -2.53 -24.20 -4.50
N TYR A 111 -3.46 -23.25 -4.59
CA TYR A 111 -4.51 -23.08 -3.61
C TYR A 111 -5.38 -24.35 -3.43
N GLN A 112 -5.60 -25.15 -4.46
CA GLN A 112 -6.37 -26.40 -4.34
C GLN A 112 -5.64 -27.48 -3.54
N GLU A 113 -4.33 -27.32 -3.30
CA GLU A 113 -3.53 -28.15 -2.38
C GLU A 113 -3.72 -27.71 -0.90
N LEU A 114 -4.43 -26.60 -0.63
CA LEU A 114 -4.76 -26.12 0.70
C LEU A 114 -6.07 -26.76 1.20
N GLY A 115 -5.95 -27.83 1.99
CA GLY A 115 -7.11 -28.43 2.66
C GLY A 115 -7.70 -27.55 3.77
N TRP A 116 -8.81 -28.00 4.36
CA TRP A 116 -9.50 -27.31 5.46
C TRP A 116 -8.59 -26.98 6.65
N GLY A 117 -7.62 -27.84 6.97
CA GLY A 117 -6.66 -27.60 8.04
C GLY A 117 -5.81 -26.36 7.78
N GLY A 118 -5.31 -26.21 6.55
CA GLY A 118 -4.54 -25.04 6.13
C GLY A 118 -5.38 -23.78 6.01
N ILE A 119 -6.60 -23.88 5.48
CA ILE A 119 -7.55 -22.75 5.41
C ILE A 119 -7.84 -22.21 6.81
N LYS A 120 -8.12 -23.11 7.76
CA LYS A 120 -8.36 -22.75 9.15
C LYS A 120 -7.12 -22.14 9.80
N ALA A 121 -5.94 -22.71 9.59
CA ALA A 121 -4.70 -22.18 10.14
C ALA A 121 -4.42 -20.74 9.68
N VAL A 122 -4.66 -20.44 8.40
CA VAL A 122 -4.53 -19.07 7.87
C VAL A 122 -5.53 -18.12 8.53
N ALA A 123 -6.80 -18.51 8.64
CA ALA A 123 -7.82 -17.67 9.26
C ALA A 123 -7.61 -17.49 10.78
N ASP A 124 -7.04 -18.49 11.46
CA ASP A 124 -6.78 -18.48 12.90
C ASP A 124 -5.48 -17.74 13.28
N TYR A 125 -4.63 -17.38 12.32
CA TYR A 125 -3.54 -16.41 12.55
C TYR A 125 -4.05 -14.97 12.69
N LYS A 126 -5.32 -14.72 12.30
CA LYS A 126 -6.08 -13.48 12.48
C LYS A 126 -5.58 -12.26 11.71
N VAL A 127 -4.34 -11.86 11.88
CA VAL A 127 -3.79 -10.61 11.35
C VAL A 127 -2.45 -10.85 10.65
N TYR A 128 -2.32 -10.34 9.43
CA TYR A 128 -1.07 -10.34 8.68
C TYR A 128 -0.57 -8.91 8.48
N THR A 129 0.65 -8.67 8.93
CA THR A 129 1.44 -7.47 8.70
C THR A 129 2.28 -7.58 7.42
N ALA A 130 3.03 -6.53 7.07
CA ALA A 130 3.93 -6.55 5.91
C ALA A 130 5.05 -7.61 6.03
N SER A 131 5.51 -7.96 7.22
CA SER A 131 6.49 -9.04 7.40
C SER A 131 5.86 -10.43 7.21
N SER A 132 4.67 -10.66 7.80
CA SER A 132 4.04 -11.98 7.84
C SER A 132 3.26 -12.34 6.56
N ILE A 133 2.93 -11.37 5.71
CA ILE A 133 2.25 -11.64 4.44
C ILE A 133 3.11 -12.46 3.47
N ILE A 134 4.45 -12.34 3.55
CA ILE A 134 5.36 -13.18 2.74
C ILE A 134 5.22 -14.64 3.16
N ASP A 135 5.23 -14.90 4.48
CA ASP A 135 5.06 -16.25 5.02
C ASP A 135 3.68 -16.83 4.67
N LEU A 136 2.64 -15.99 4.63
CA LEU A 136 1.31 -16.38 4.16
C LEU A 136 1.36 -16.84 2.70
N LEU A 137 2.02 -16.07 1.83
CA LEU A 137 2.13 -16.40 0.42
C LEU A 137 3.00 -17.65 0.20
N ASP A 138 4.08 -17.82 0.96
CA ASP A 138 4.90 -19.03 0.93
C ASP A 138 4.10 -20.26 1.39
N PHE A 139 3.25 -20.09 2.40
CA PHE A 139 2.37 -21.14 2.87
C PHE A 139 1.28 -21.47 1.85
N VAL A 140 0.62 -20.49 1.24
CA VAL A 140 -0.52 -20.74 0.32
C VAL A 140 -0.05 -21.16 -1.08
N ALA A 141 1.03 -20.58 -1.60
CA ALA A 141 1.51 -20.77 -2.97
C ALA A 141 3.05 -20.88 -3.05
N PRO A 142 3.65 -21.94 -2.47
CA PRO A 142 5.10 -22.07 -2.33
C PRO A 142 5.86 -22.12 -3.67
N ARG A 143 5.31 -22.74 -4.72
CA ARG A 143 5.98 -22.80 -6.03
C ARG A 143 5.94 -21.45 -6.72
N MET A 144 4.87 -20.66 -6.57
CA MET A 144 4.82 -19.28 -7.05
C MET A 144 5.86 -18.42 -6.35
N MET A 145 5.93 -18.49 -5.02
CA MET A 145 6.92 -17.75 -4.25
C MET A 145 8.36 -18.20 -4.55
N GLN A 146 8.59 -19.50 -4.77
CA GLN A 146 9.90 -20.00 -5.20
C GLN A 146 10.34 -19.39 -6.54
N ARG A 147 9.41 -19.17 -7.49
CA ARG A 147 9.74 -18.49 -8.76
C ARG A 147 9.97 -17.00 -8.55
N GLY A 148 9.10 -16.33 -7.80
CA GLY A 148 9.17 -14.89 -7.55
C GLY A 148 10.43 -14.47 -6.78
N SER A 149 10.81 -15.24 -5.76
CA SER A 149 11.95 -14.97 -4.87
C SER A 149 13.33 -15.06 -5.55
N VAL A 150 13.39 -15.63 -6.77
CA VAL A 150 14.58 -15.57 -7.63
C VAL A 150 14.81 -14.16 -8.18
N HIS A 151 13.73 -13.39 -8.36
CA HIS A 151 13.75 -12.09 -9.04
C HIS A 151 13.47 -10.90 -8.12
N PHE A 152 12.80 -11.11 -6.99
CA PHE A 152 12.39 -10.04 -6.10
C PHE A 152 12.85 -10.26 -4.67
N SER A 153 12.94 -9.14 -3.97
CA SER A 153 13.31 -9.04 -2.56
C SER A 153 12.44 -8.00 -1.89
N TYR A 154 12.19 -8.23 -0.60
CA TYR A 154 11.21 -7.47 0.20
C TYR A 154 11.81 -6.93 1.51
N GLY A 155 13.08 -7.21 1.76
CA GLY A 155 13.75 -6.90 3.02
C GLY A 155 14.30 -5.48 3.08
N ILE A 156 15.13 -5.27 4.10
CA ILE A 156 15.95 -4.08 4.31
C ILE A 156 17.38 -4.58 4.46
N ALA A 157 18.33 -3.95 3.77
CA ALA A 157 19.71 -4.38 3.89
C ALA A 157 20.31 -4.02 5.25
N ASP A 158 20.85 -4.97 6.00
CA ASP A 158 21.61 -4.63 7.22
C ASP A 158 22.90 -3.87 6.87
N ASN A 159 23.63 -4.39 5.87
CA ASN A 159 24.85 -3.81 5.35
C ASN A 159 24.80 -3.77 3.82
N LEU A 160 24.63 -2.58 3.25
CA LEU A 160 24.58 -2.38 1.80
C LEU A 160 25.93 -2.64 1.09
N ASP A 161 27.03 -2.83 1.81
CA ASP A 161 28.33 -3.25 1.25
C ASP A 161 28.45 -4.78 1.09
N ASP A 162 27.44 -5.56 1.51
CA ASP A 162 27.43 -7.00 1.31
C ASP A 162 27.35 -7.34 -0.20
N PRO A 163 28.32 -8.09 -0.76
CA PRO A 163 28.35 -8.44 -2.18
C PRO A 163 27.08 -9.14 -2.69
N LYS A 164 26.26 -9.72 -1.80
CA LYS A 164 24.98 -10.33 -2.23
C LYS A 164 24.07 -9.32 -2.93
N TYR A 165 24.13 -8.03 -2.58
CA TYR A 165 23.28 -6.98 -3.16
C TYR A 165 23.66 -6.62 -4.60
N GLU A 166 24.79 -7.11 -5.12
CA GLU A 166 25.13 -7.02 -6.54
C GLU A 166 24.21 -7.90 -7.40
N HIS A 167 23.57 -8.92 -6.81
CA HIS A 167 22.65 -9.80 -7.53
C HIS A 167 21.37 -9.06 -7.96
N TYR A 168 20.94 -9.26 -9.20
CA TYR A 168 19.83 -8.52 -9.84
C TYR A 168 18.50 -8.56 -9.07
N LYS A 169 18.28 -9.59 -8.25
CA LYS A 169 17.07 -9.74 -7.44
C LYS A 169 16.83 -8.61 -6.42
N TYR A 170 17.87 -7.84 -6.11
CA TYR A 170 17.83 -6.73 -5.16
C TYR A 170 17.68 -5.37 -5.83
N TRP A 171 17.90 -5.26 -7.15
CA TRP A 171 17.99 -3.96 -7.82
C TRP A 171 16.67 -3.17 -7.84
N SER A 172 15.53 -3.87 -7.80
CA SER A 172 14.21 -3.25 -7.71
C SER A 172 13.80 -2.87 -6.29
N ASN A 173 14.60 -3.21 -5.27
CA ASN A 173 14.31 -2.89 -3.88
C ASN A 173 15.16 -1.67 -3.44
N PRO A 174 14.57 -0.47 -3.31
CA PRO A 174 15.31 0.73 -2.92
C PRO A 174 15.84 0.68 -1.46
N LEU A 175 15.43 -0.31 -0.67
CA LEU A 175 15.90 -0.57 0.69
C LEU A 175 17.07 -1.57 0.74
N GLU A 176 17.46 -2.13 -0.40
CA GLU A 176 18.55 -3.10 -0.54
C GLU A 176 19.55 -2.72 -1.65
N THR A 177 19.36 -1.58 -2.30
CA THR A 177 20.29 -1.01 -3.27
C THR A 177 20.57 0.46 -2.96
N ARG A 178 21.69 0.98 -3.48
CA ARG A 178 22.10 2.37 -3.32
C ARG A 178 21.85 3.14 -4.60
N LEU A 179 21.58 4.44 -4.46
CA LEU A 179 21.68 5.36 -5.58
C LEU A 179 23.12 5.40 -6.10
N PRO A 180 23.31 5.61 -7.42
CA PRO A 180 24.62 5.68 -8.02
C PRO A 180 25.41 6.89 -7.49
N HIS A 181 26.73 6.85 -7.61
CA HIS A 181 27.59 7.97 -7.26
C HIS A 181 27.47 9.10 -8.30
N ALA A 182 26.43 9.92 -8.18
CA ALA A 182 26.11 11.01 -9.10
C ALA A 182 25.70 12.28 -8.32
N PRO A 183 26.66 13.05 -7.78
CA PRO A 183 26.37 14.19 -6.91
C PRO A 183 25.61 15.34 -7.61
N ASP A 184 25.81 15.51 -8.91
CA ASP A 184 25.12 16.53 -9.72
C ASP A 184 23.73 16.06 -10.22
N MET A 185 23.34 14.82 -9.93
CA MET A 185 22.02 14.29 -10.30
C MET A 185 20.96 14.80 -9.32
N GLU A 186 19.81 15.20 -9.87
CA GLU A 186 18.60 15.48 -9.10
C GLU A 186 17.56 14.38 -9.34
N ILE A 187 16.88 13.97 -8.28
CA ILE A 187 15.82 12.96 -8.32
C ILE A 187 14.50 13.62 -7.98
N PHE A 188 13.51 13.44 -8.85
CA PHE A 188 12.16 13.95 -8.66
C PHE A 188 11.20 12.78 -8.43
N SER A 189 10.56 12.74 -7.26
CA SER A 189 9.44 11.82 -7.01
C SER A 189 8.14 12.56 -7.26
N MET A 190 7.57 12.28 -8.43
CA MET A 190 6.34 12.88 -8.94
C MET A 190 5.17 11.90 -8.81
N TYR A 191 4.16 12.21 -7.99
CA TYR A 191 3.03 11.32 -7.77
C TYR A 191 1.75 12.05 -7.36
N GLY A 192 0.61 11.39 -7.56
CA GLY A 192 -0.71 11.92 -7.25
C GLY A 192 -1.06 11.76 -5.77
N VAL A 193 -1.85 12.68 -5.23
CA VAL A 193 -2.31 12.62 -3.84
C VAL A 193 -3.74 13.13 -3.70
N GLY A 194 -4.36 12.88 -2.54
CA GLY A 194 -5.68 13.39 -2.20
C GLY A 194 -6.83 12.48 -2.64
N ILE A 195 -6.53 11.24 -3.03
CA ILE A 195 -7.53 10.22 -3.41
C ILE A 195 -7.49 9.08 -2.39
N PRO A 196 -8.65 8.63 -1.87
CA PRO A 196 -8.72 7.43 -1.05
C PRO A 196 -8.13 6.23 -1.79
N THR A 197 -7.14 5.59 -1.19
CA THR A 197 -6.33 4.54 -1.82
C THR A 197 -6.21 3.34 -0.89
N GLU A 198 -6.32 2.13 -1.43
CA GLU A 198 -6.34 0.91 -0.65
C GLU A 198 -5.05 0.71 0.16
N ARG A 199 -5.19 0.37 1.45
CA ARG A 199 -4.07 0.27 2.40
C ARG A 199 -4.06 -1.01 3.24
N ALA A 200 -5.23 -1.52 3.59
CA ALA A 200 -5.43 -2.76 4.33
C ALA A 200 -6.83 -3.33 4.08
N TYR A 201 -7.05 -4.60 4.42
CA TYR A 201 -8.26 -5.32 4.07
C TYR A 201 -8.80 -6.18 5.21
N VAL A 202 -10.13 -6.21 5.34
CA VAL A 202 -10.86 -7.13 6.21
C VAL A 202 -11.31 -8.32 5.36
N TYR A 203 -10.90 -9.51 5.76
CA TYR A 203 -11.20 -10.77 5.11
C TYR A 203 -12.17 -11.62 5.94
N LYS A 204 -12.87 -12.52 5.25
CA LYS A 204 -13.65 -13.60 5.83
C LYS A 204 -13.44 -14.90 5.07
N LEU A 205 -13.82 -16.00 5.71
CA LEU A 205 -13.87 -17.30 5.07
C LEU A 205 -15.07 -17.38 4.11
N ALA A 206 -14.83 -17.89 2.90
CA ALA A 206 -15.86 -18.19 1.93
C ALA A 206 -16.72 -19.36 2.42
N GLN A 207 -18.04 -19.26 2.28
CA GLN A 207 -18.98 -20.31 2.70
C GLN A 207 -18.84 -21.62 1.90
N GLN A 208 -18.20 -21.58 0.72
CA GLN A 208 -18.03 -22.71 -0.22
C GLN A 208 -16.55 -22.85 -0.62
N ALA A 209 -15.67 -22.92 0.38
CA ALA A 209 -14.22 -22.91 0.22
C ALA A 209 -13.62 -24.14 -0.51
N GLU A 210 -14.40 -25.20 -0.80
CA GLU A 210 -13.84 -26.48 -1.28
C GLU A 210 -13.45 -26.49 -2.77
N CYS A 211 -14.14 -25.75 -3.64
CA CYS A 211 -13.79 -25.61 -5.07
C CYS A 211 -13.40 -24.18 -5.48
N TYR A 212 -13.48 -23.19 -4.56
CA TYR A 212 -13.24 -21.77 -4.83
C TYR A 212 -12.26 -21.18 -3.82
N ILE A 213 -11.70 -20.00 -4.12
CA ILE A 213 -10.79 -19.26 -3.25
C ILE A 213 -11.45 -19.09 -1.86
N PRO A 214 -10.79 -19.46 -0.74
CA PRO A 214 -11.43 -19.63 0.56
C PRO A 214 -11.47 -18.33 1.36
N PHE A 215 -10.72 -17.33 0.91
CA PHE A 215 -10.51 -16.05 1.56
C PHE A 215 -11.13 -15.00 0.64
N GLN A 216 -12.05 -14.21 1.18
CA GLN A 216 -12.72 -13.15 0.44
C GLN A 216 -12.71 -11.89 1.28
N ILE A 217 -12.57 -10.73 0.63
CA ILE A 217 -12.77 -9.44 1.30
C ILE A 217 -14.20 -9.42 1.83
N ASP A 218 -14.35 -9.05 3.09
CA ASP A 218 -15.65 -8.91 3.71
C ASP A 218 -16.29 -7.58 3.30
N ALA A 219 -16.97 -7.57 2.17
CA ALA A 219 -17.70 -6.40 1.68
C ALA A 219 -18.82 -5.90 2.63
N SER A 220 -19.15 -6.62 3.70
CA SER A 220 -20.08 -6.15 4.73
C SER A 220 -19.41 -5.41 5.90
N ALA A 221 -18.08 -5.41 5.95
CA ALA A 221 -17.32 -4.64 6.93
C ALA A 221 -17.28 -3.16 6.51
N GLU A 222 -18.20 -2.38 7.07
CA GLU A 222 -18.33 -0.94 6.83
C GLU A 222 -17.97 -0.14 8.08
N GLY A 223 -17.49 1.08 7.85
CA GLY A 223 -17.35 2.10 8.89
C GLY A 223 -18.66 2.48 9.58
N GLY A 224 -18.57 2.96 10.82
CA GLY A 224 -19.73 3.47 11.55
C GLY A 224 -20.22 4.86 11.10
N ASP A 225 -19.42 5.58 10.30
CA ASP A 225 -19.71 6.95 9.85
C ASP A 225 -19.35 7.17 8.35
N GLU A 226 -19.85 8.24 7.75
CA GLU A 226 -19.61 8.57 6.33
C GLU A 226 -18.14 8.93 5.99
N ASN A 227 -17.37 9.35 6.99
CA ASN A 227 -15.96 9.75 6.88
C ASN A 227 -15.00 8.61 7.25
N SER A 228 -15.52 7.42 7.53
CA SER A 228 -14.73 6.27 7.91
C SER A 228 -13.80 5.89 6.77
N CYS A 229 -12.58 5.54 7.15
CA CYS A 229 -11.60 4.98 6.24
C CYS A 229 -11.89 3.54 5.84
N LEU A 230 -12.74 2.82 6.60
CA LEU A 230 -13.22 1.49 6.24
C LEU A 230 -14.45 1.57 5.32
N LYS A 231 -14.32 1.07 4.10
CA LYS A 231 -15.42 0.95 3.12
C LYS A 231 -15.38 -0.41 2.46
N GLY A 232 -16.47 -1.17 2.51
CA GLY A 232 -16.60 -2.47 1.86
C GLY A 232 -15.48 -3.47 2.17
N GLY A 233 -14.98 -3.49 3.42
CA GLY A 233 -13.87 -4.33 3.84
C GLY A 233 -12.49 -3.84 3.42
N VAL A 234 -12.37 -2.60 2.94
CA VAL A 234 -11.09 -1.98 2.57
C VAL A 234 -10.83 -0.76 3.43
N TYR A 235 -9.69 -0.72 4.10
CA TYR A 235 -9.17 0.48 4.75
C TYR A 235 -8.42 1.33 3.73
N LEU A 236 -8.80 2.61 3.66
CA LEU A 236 -8.28 3.58 2.71
C LEU A 236 -7.33 4.56 3.38
N ALA A 237 -6.21 4.86 2.73
CA ALA A 237 -5.27 5.92 3.10
C ALA A 237 -5.16 6.97 1.98
N ASN A 238 -4.33 7.99 2.17
CA ASN A 238 -4.02 8.95 1.11
C ASN A 238 -3.16 8.32 0.01
N GLY A 239 -3.48 8.58 -1.24
CA GLY A 239 -2.70 8.11 -2.40
C GLY A 239 -3.28 8.63 -3.71
N ASP A 240 -3.02 7.87 -4.78
CA ASP A 240 -3.42 8.16 -6.15
C ASP A 240 -4.51 7.21 -6.68
N GLU A 241 -5.33 6.61 -5.80
CA GLU A 241 -6.30 5.52 -6.05
C GLU A 241 -5.68 4.11 -6.05
N THR A 242 -4.40 3.96 -6.41
CA THR A 242 -3.74 2.66 -6.56
C THR A 242 -2.56 2.48 -5.60
N VAL A 243 -1.71 3.50 -5.47
CA VAL A 243 -0.47 3.49 -4.70
C VAL A 243 -0.61 4.45 -3.52
N PRO A 244 -0.50 3.98 -2.26
CA PRO A 244 -0.55 4.86 -1.12
C PRO A 244 0.66 5.79 -1.11
N VAL A 245 0.48 7.03 -0.64
CA VAL A 245 1.53 8.06 -0.56
C VAL A 245 2.78 7.55 0.15
N LEU A 246 2.62 6.70 1.17
CA LEU A 246 3.75 6.10 1.87
C LEU A 246 4.67 5.33 0.91
N SER A 247 4.10 4.53 0.01
CA SER A 247 4.85 3.78 -1.00
C SER A 247 5.48 4.67 -2.06
N ALA A 248 4.76 5.71 -2.50
CA ALA A 248 5.22 6.61 -3.57
C ALA A 248 6.30 7.60 -3.10
N GLY A 249 6.21 8.07 -1.85
CA GLY A 249 6.97 9.22 -1.36
C GLY A 249 8.07 8.91 -0.35
N TYR A 250 8.02 7.81 0.41
CA TYR A 250 8.90 7.59 1.56
C TYR A 250 10.40 7.69 1.23
N MET A 251 10.83 7.04 0.13
CA MET A 251 12.24 7.05 -0.24
C MET A 251 12.72 8.47 -0.56
N CYS A 252 11.97 9.27 -1.29
CA CYS A 252 12.38 10.64 -1.61
C CYS A 252 12.28 11.59 -0.41
N ALA A 253 11.23 11.42 0.42
CA ALA A 253 11.00 12.24 1.60
C ALA A 253 12.06 12.04 2.69
N LYS A 254 12.56 10.80 2.86
CA LYS A 254 13.49 10.47 3.94
C LYS A 254 14.62 9.52 3.54
N GLY A 255 14.33 8.39 2.88
CA GLY A 255 15.34 7.36 2.59
C GLY A 255 16.55 7.84 1.78
N TRP A 256 16.31 8.69 0.79
CA TRP A 256 17.29 9.30 -0.10
C TRP A 256 17.53 10.79 0.20
N ARG A 257 16.86 11.36 1.22
CA ARG A 257 16.91 12.79 1.49
C ARG A 257 18.28 13.16 2.09
N GLY A 258 19.05 13.94 1.35
CA GLY A 258 20.42 14.28 1.73
C GLY A 258 21.37 13.08 1.64
N LYS A 259 22.45 13.10 2.41
CA LYS A 259 23.45 12.02 2.40
C LYS A 259 23.06 10.92 3.39
N THR A 260 22.63 9.77 2.86
CA THR A 260 22.23 8.58 3.63
C THR A 260 22.98 7.36 3.12
N ARG A 261 22.85 6.22 3.79
CA ARG A 261 23.37 4.94 3.32
C ARG A 261 22.75 4.48 2.00
N PHE A 262 21.54 4.97 1.66
CA PHE A 262 20.85 4.71 0.40
C PHE A 262 21.16 5.77 -0.67
N ASN A 263 21.59 6.97 -0.26
CA ASN A 263 22.04 8.06 -1.14
C ASN A 263 23.46 8.51 -0.77
N PRO A 264 24.50 7.71 -1.10
CA PRO A 264 25.87 7.98 -0.64
C PRO A 264 26.48 9.24 -1.27
N SER A 265 26.07 9.62 -2.49
CA SER A 265 26.51 10.87 -3.14
C SER A 265 25.79 12.11 -2.63
N GLY A 266 24.66 11.95 -1.92
CA GLY A 266 23.83 13.08 -1.50
C GLY A 266 23.18 13.80 -2.68
N SER A 267 22.82 13.06 -3.73
CA SER A 267 22.06 13.59 -4.88
C SER A 267 20.81 14.31 -4.37
N LYS A 268 20.49 15.48 -4.92
CA LYS A 268 19.34 16.26 -4.44
C LYS A 268 18.05 15.52 -4.76
N THR A 269 17.11 15.51 -3.83
CA THR A 269 15.81 14.85 -4.01
C THR A 269 14.67 15.84 -3.80
N TYR A 270 13.66 15.79 -4.65
CA TYR A 270 12.50 16.67 -4.59
C TYR A 270 11.20 15.87 -4.66
N VAL A 271 10.31 16.12 -3.72
CA VAL A 271 8.96 15.55 -3.71
C VAL A 271 8.02 16.51 -4.44
N ARG A 272 7.36 16.03 -5.50
CA ARG A 272 6.41 16.78 -6.33
C ARG A 272 5.06 16.07 -6.30
N GLU A 273 4.19 16.50 -5.40
CA GLU A 273 2.84 15.95 -5.29
C GLU A 273 1.85 16.71 -6.17
N TYR A 274 0.93 15.99 -6.79
CA TYR A 274 -0.14 16.55 -7.60
C TYR A 274 -1.48 16.24 -6.93
N ASN A 275 -1.99 17.21 -6.17
CA ASN A 275 -3.25 17.06 -5.47
C ASN A 275 -4.40 16.93 -6.47
N HIS A 276 -5.14 15.82 -6.38
CA HIS A 276 -6.27 15.53 -7.22
C HIS A 276 -7.33 16.63 -7.11
N SER A 277 -7.73 17.16 -8.27
CA SER A 277 -8.88 18.04 -8.43
C SER A 277 -9.77 17.45 -9.53
N PRO A 278 -10.93 16.89 -9.20
CA PRO A 278 -11.81 16.31 -10.19
C PRO A 278 -12.34 17.39 -11.15
N PRO A 279 -12.64 17.05 -12.41
CA PRO A 279 -13.23 17.99 -13.36
C PRO A 279 -14.55 18.53 -12.82
N SER A 280 -14.79 19.81 -13.08
CA SER A 280 -15.98 20.52 -12.59
C SER A 280 -17.24 20.13 -13.37
N THR A 281 -17.09 19.58 -14.58
CA THR A 281 -18.20 19.18 -15.46
C THR A 281 -17.93 17.88 -16.21
N LEU A 282 -18.99 17.12 -16.54
CA LEU A 282 -18.92 15.87 -17.31
C LEU A 282 -18.34 16.06 -18.73
N LEU A 283 -18.44 17.29 -19.29
CA LEU A 283 -17.93 17.64 -20.62
C LEU A 283 -16.40 17.80 -20.65
N GLU A 284 -15.77 17.99 -19.49
CA GLU A 284 -14.33 18.19 -19.34
C GLU A 284 -13.55 16.87 -19.51
N GLY A 285 -14.23 15.72 -19.61
CA GLY A 285 -13.62 14.43 -19.83
C GLY A 285 -12.71 14.02 -18.66
N ARG A 286 -11.48 13.56 -18.97
CA ARG A 286 -10.45 13.31 -17.95
C ARG A 286 -9.94 14.65 -17.44
N GLY A 287 -10.06 14.92 -16.15
CA GLY A 287 -9.69 16.22 -15.56
C GLY A 287 -8.21 16.55 -15.76
N THR A 288 -7.92 17.78 -16.22
CA THR A 288 -6.56 18.30 -16.46
C THR A 288 -5.71 18.45 -15.20
N GLN A 289 -6.30 18.23 -14.03
CA GLN A 289 -5.67 18.26 -12.71
C GLN A 289 -5.93 16.97 -11.93
N SER A 290 -6.19 15.86 -12.62
CA SER A 290 -6.33 14.56 -11.97
C SER A 290 -5.00 14.12 -11.35
N GLY A 291 -5.05 13.72 -10.09
CA GLY A 291 -3.96 13.02 -9.40
C GLY A 291 -4.17 11.50 -9.35
N ALA A 292 -5.08 10.93 -10.16
CA ALA A 292 -5.32 9.49 -10.16
C ALA A 292 -4.21 8.75 -10.93
N HIS A 293 -3.89 7.53 -10.51
CA HIS A 293 -2.71 6.76 -10.95
C HIS A 293 -2.51 6.74 -12.46
N VAL A 294 -3.59 6.53 -13.23
CA VAL A 294 -3.55 6.49 -14.70
C VAL A 294 -3.70 7.87 -15.32
N ASP A 295 -4.57 8.71 -14.76
CA ASP A 295 -4.94 10.00 -15.34
C ASP A 295 -3.93 11.11 -15.05
N ILE A 296 -3.00 10.89 -14.11
CA ILE A 296 -1.93 11.84 -13.77
C ILE A 296 -1.05 12.19 -14.98
N MET A 297 -0.93 11.29 -15.96
CA MET A 297 -0.23 11.54 -17.21
C MET A 297 -0.85 12.68 -18.04
N GLY A 298 -2.12 13.00 -17.81
CA GLY A 298 -2.82 14.15 -18.39
C GLY A 298 -2.82 15.40 -17.51
N ASN A 299 -2.16 15.35 -16.34
CA ASN A 299 -2.10 16.47 -15.41
C ASN A 299 -1.20 17.58 -15.95
N PHE A 300 -1.75 18.76 -16.15
CA PHE A 300 -1.03 19.91 -16.71
C PHE A 300 0.23 20.28 -15.90
N ALA A 301 0.15 20.26 -14.56
CA ALA A 301 1.27 20.62 -13.70
C ALA A 301 2.40 19.58 -13.76
N LEU A 302 2.05 18.28 -13.86
CA LEU A 302 3.04 17.22 -14.07
C LEU A 302 3.74 17.40 -15.41
N ILE A 303 2.97 17.58 -16.48
CA ILE A 303 3.50 17.76 -17.84
C ILE A 303 4.41 18.99 -17.89
N GLU A 304 4.00 20.09 -17.26
CA GLU A 304 4.80 21.31 -17.17
C GLU A 304 6.13 21.06 -16.47
N ASP A 305 6.14 20.40 -15.31
CA ASP A 305 7.38 20.06 -14.60
C ASP A 305 8.29 19.18 -15.45
N ILE A 306 7.75 18.12 -16.09
CA ILE A 306 8.53 17.22 -16.96
C ILE A 306 9.18 18.00 -18.10
N ILE A 307 8.43 18.91 -18.77
CA ILE A 307 8.96 19.72 -19.87
C ILE A 307 10.04 20.68 -19.37
N ARG A 308 9.84 21.33 -18.22
CA ARG A 308 10.82 22.23 -17.61
C ARG A 308 12.11 21.48 -17.25
N ILE A 309 12.01 20.31 -16.63
CA ILE A 309 13.16 19.45 -16.33
C ILE A 309 13.89 19.04 -17.61
N ALA A 310 13.15 18.59 -18.63
CA ALA A 310 13.73 18.21 -19.92
C ALA A 310 14.40 19.40 -20.64
N ALA A 311 13.95 20.63 -20.38
CA ALA A 311 14.56 21.86 -20.86
C ALA A 311 15.77 22.32 -20.02
N GLY A 312 16.13 21.60 -18.96
CA GLY A 312 17.28 21.85 -18.10
C GLY A 312 16.99 22.64 -16.83
N ALA A 313 15.72 22.84 -16.46
CA ALA A 313 15.37 23.46 -15.19
C ALA A 313 15.77 22.56 -14.01
N THR A 314 16.39 23.15 -13.00
CA THR A 314 16.74 22.52 -11.73
C THR A 314 15.53 22.43 -10.80
N GLY A 315 15.61 21.59 -9.78
CA GLY A 315 14.57 21.50 -8.76
C GLY A 315 14.34 22.81 -8.00
N GLU A 316 15.38 23.63 -7.82
CA GLU A 316 15.25 24.96 -7.23
C GLU A 316 14.43 25.91 -8.13
N GLU A 317 14.63 25.86 -9.46
CA GLU A 317 13.87 26.66 -10.43
C GLU A 317 12.40 26.21 -10.57
N LEU A 318 12.12 24.95 -10.25
CA LEU A 318 10.76 24.40 -10.13
C LEU A 318 10.06 24.78 -8.81
N GLY A 319 10.78 25.43 -7.88
CA GLY A 319 10.25 25.82 -6.56
C GLY A 319 10.50 24.80 -5.46
N GLY A 320 11.30 23.77 -5.70
CA GLY A 320 11.66 22.73 -4.73
C GLY A 320 10.53 21.74 -4.47
N ASP A 321 10.41 21.32 -3.21
CA ASP A 321 9.36 20.39 -2.78
C ASP A 321 7.98 21.03 -2.87
N GLN A 322 7.01 20.29 -3.41
CA GLN A 322 5.59 20.61 -3.38
C GLN A 322 4.85 19.44 -2.76
N VAL A 323 4.40 19.62 -1.52
CA VAL A 323 3.81 18.56 -0.71
C VAL A 323 2.47 19.01 -0.13
N TYR A 324 1.44 18.20 -0.34
CA TYR A 324 0.08 18.36 0.17
C TYR A 324 -0.27 17.29 1.21
N SER A 325 0.43 16.15 1.20
CA SER A 325 0.26 15.06 2.14
C SER A 325 1.10 15.26 3.41
N ASP A 326 0.88 14.39 4.40
CA ASP A 326 1.67 14.32 5.63
C ASP A 326 2.94 13.46 5.47
N ILE A 327 3.41 13.17 4.24
CA ILE A 327 4.51 12.21 4.00
C ILE A 327 5.78 12.50 4.82
N PHE A 328 6.18 13.76 4.99
CA PHE A 328 7.33 14.10 5.83
C PHE A 328 7.08 13.72 7.29
N LYS A 329 5.90 14.03 7.84
CA LYS A 329 5.49 13.65 9.20
C LYS A 329 5.41 12.14 9.37
N TRP A 330 4.84 11.42 8.41
CA TRP A 330 4.76 9.96 8.42
C TRP A 330 6.15 9.32 8.34
N SER A 331 7.03 9.85 7.50
CA SER A 331 8.40 9.38 7.38
C SER A 331 9.19 9.51 8.69
N GLU A 332 8.89 10.51 9.52
CA GLU A 332 9.53 10.66 10.83
C GLU A 332 9.17 9.57 11.83
N LYS A 333 7.98 8.97 11.71
CA LYS A 333 7.58 7.83 12.55
C LYS A 333 8.33 6.54 12.20
N ILE A 334 8.83 6.42 10.97
CA ILE A 334 9.58 5.25 10.52
C ILE A 334 11.00 5.28 11.10
N LYS A 335 11.28 4.29 11.95
CA LYS A 335 12.57 4.11 12.63
C LYS A 335 13.52 3.26 11.79
N LEU A 336 13.94 3.78 10.64
CA LEU A 336 14.96 3.17 9.80
C LEU A 336 16.31 3.86 10.00
N LYS A 337 17.38 3.08 10.19
CA LYS A 337 18.74 3.60 10.24
C LYS A 337 19.17 4.04 8.84
N LEU A 338 19.46 5.34 8.70
CA LEU A 338 19.93 5.98 7.47
C LEU A 338 21.45 6.21 7.48
#